data_AF-A0A6A0R3V7-F1
#
_entry.id   AF-A0A6A0R3V7-F1
#
_cell.length_a   1.000
_cell.length_b   1.000
_cell.length_c   1.000
_cell.angle_alpha   90.00
_cell.angle_beta   90.00
_cell.angle_gamma   90.00
#
_symmetry.space_group_name_H-M   'P 1'
#
loop_
_entity.id
_entity.type
_entity.pdbx_description
1 polymer ?
#
loop_
_entity_poly.entity_id
_entity_poly.type
_entity_poly.pdbx_seq_one_letter_code
_entity_poly.pdbx_strand_id
1 'polypeptide(L)'
;MLAATNLRALVLSLLLVGCAGSRSDTFLVNQTALVSHSVVTVVPNLRFEPTRSYPALVIHHVVPGQRIVLGYRWYSPGSLAAIDDEGFEKITIELSPELLSSPGPKAVEFPSRGHLAYTRGGSAWPRSACYGIAKSGSVTLSHITKKGAAVAIQATVEPIRESGDRCDPVELNREFEVQTTAYGNLTPWLGIAGDYPSAETYR
;
A
#
# COMPACT_ATOMS: atom_id res chain seq x y z
N MET A 1 -27.98 -68.70 0.45
CA MET A 1 -28.25 -67.93 1.68
C MET A 1 -26.92 -67.43 2.22
N LEU A 2 -26.91 -66.16 2.63
CA LEU A 2 -25.83 -65.40 3.30
C LEU A 2 -24.71 -64.89 2.37
N ALA A 3 -24.24 -63.65 2.45
CA ALA A 3 -24.77 -62.37 2.92
C ALA A 3 -23.78 -61.31 2.40
N ALA A 4 -24.28 -60.10 2.17
CA ALA A 4 -23.52 -58.95 1.65
C ALA A 4 -22.43 -58.46 2.61
N THR A 5 -21.37 -57.86 2.08
CA THR A 5 -20.60 -56.85 2.81
C THR A 5 -20.15 -55.74 1.87
N ASN A 6 -20.91 -54.64 1.91
CA ASN A 6 -20.62 -53.36 1.31
C ASN A 6 -19.37 -52.76 1.97
N LEU A 7 -18.24 -52.70 1.25
CA LEU A 7 -17.06 -51.99 1.71
C LEU A 7 -17.26 -50.49 1.44
N ARG A 8 -17.46 -49.74 2.53
CA ARG A 8 -17.70 -48.29 2.54
C ARG A 8 -16.52 -47.55 1.90
N ALA A 9 -16.80 -46.76 0.87
CA ALA A 9 -15.91 -45.72 0.37
C ALA A 9 -15.75 -44.67 1.48
N LEU A 10 -14.60 -44.64 2.13
CA LEU A 10 -14.21 -43.58 3.05
C LEU A 10 -13.86 -42.36 2.20
N VAL A 11 -14.83 -41.47 1.97
CA VAL A 11 -14.59 -40.16 1.38
C VAL A 11 -13.85 -39.34 2.43
N LEU A 12 -12.52 -39.33 2.32
CA LEU A 12 -11.65 -38.47 3.10
C LEU A 12 -11.85 -37.04 2.59
N SER A 13 -12.79 -36.32 3.21
CA SER A 13 -13.00 -34.90 2.98
C SER A 13 -11.74 -34.14 3.40
N LEU A 14 -10.84 -33.95 2.45
CA LEU A 14 -9.67 -33.07 2.59
C LEU A 14 -10.21 -31.65 2.80
N LEU A 15 -10.37 -31.26 4.07
CA LEU A 15 -10.53 -29.86 4.47
C LEU A 15 -9.23 -29.15 4.09
N LEU A 16 -9.21 -28.60 2.87
CA LEU A 16 -8.24 -27.60 2.46
C LEU A 16 -8.52 -26.35 3.30
N VAL A 17 -8.03 -26.35 4.54
CA VAL A 17 -7.86 -25.13 5.31
C VAL A 17 -6.78 -24.34 4.58
N GLY A 18 -7.20 -23.56 3.60
CA GLY A 18 -6.33 -22.60 2.94
C GLY A 18 -5.89 -21.58 3.97
N CYS A 19 -4.66 -21.69 4.46
CA CYS A 19 -4.04 -20.61 5.20
C CYS A 19 -4.06 -19.37 4.29
N ALA A 20 -4.87 -18.37 4.64
CA ALA A 20 -4.81 -17.08 3.98
C ALA A 20 -3.42 -16.50 4.29
N GLY A 21 -2.48 -16.66 3.37
CA GLY A 21 -1.14 -16.10 3.51
C GLY A 21 -1.18 -14.58 3.39
N SER A 22 -0.16 -13.91 3.94
CA SER A 22 0.04 -12.49 3.67
C SER A 22 0.12 -12.23 2.17
N ARG A 23 -0.39 -11.07 1.74
CA ARG A 23 -0.50 -10.70 0.33
C ARG A 23 0.18 -9.36 0.09
N SER A 24 0.86 -9.25 -1.06
CA SER A 24 1.34 -7.97 -1.57
C SER A 24 0.65 -7.61 -2.88
N ASP A 25 0.06 -6.42 -2.97
CA ASP A 25 -0.40 -5.82 -4.21
C ASP A 25 0.52 -4.64 -4.58
N THR A 26 0.95 -4.61 -5.83
CA THR A 26 1.83 -3.56 -6.34
C THR A 26 1.26 -2.97 -7.61
N PHE A 27 1.48 -1.67 -7.83
CA PHE A 27 0.94 -1.00 -9.00
C PHE A 27 1.76 0.19 -9.44
N LEU A 28 1.58 0.55 -10.70
CA LEU A 28 2.05 1.77 -11.33
C LEU A 28 0.87 2.41 -12.05
N VAL A 29 0.60 3.68 -11.77
CA VAL A 29 -0.43 4.46 -12.47
C VAL A 29 0.22 5.70 -13.05
N ASN A 30 -0.13 6.01 -14.31
CA ASN A 30 0.32 7.20 -15.02
C ASN A 30 -0.75 8.29 -14.99
N GLN A 31 -0.35 9.54 -15.22
CA GLN A 31 -1.26 10.69 -15.28
C GLN A 31 -2.08 10.86 -13.98
N THR A 32 -1.38 10.69 -12.86
CA THR A 32 -1.95 10.81 -11.51
C THR A 32 -1.14 11.78 -10.67
N ALA A 33 -1.54 11.98 -9.44
CA ALA A 33 -0.78 12.65 -8.40
C ALA A 33 -1.18 12.07 -7.05
N LEU A 34 -0.36 12.30 -6.03
CA LEU A 34 -0.78 12.10 -4.64
C LEU A 34 -1.51 13.34 -4.14
N VAL A 35 -2.51 13.11 -3.28
CA VAL A 35 -3.06 14.19 -2.47
C VAL A 35 -1.93 14.77 -1.64
N SER A 36 -1.54 16.01 -1.96
CA SER A 36 -0.35 16.63 -1.36
C SER A 36 -0.47 16.70 0.16
N HIS A 37 0.64 16.48 0.86
CA HIS A 37 0.73 16.68 2.30
C HIS A 37 0.34 18.12 2.70
N SER A 38 0.58 19.13 1.86
CA SER A 38 0.12 20.50 2.13
C SER A 38 -1.41 20.61 2.18
N VAL A 39 -2.17 19.72 1.51
CA VAL A 39 -3.64 19.70 1.64
C VAL A 39 -4.05 19.19 3.03
N VAL A 40 -3.26 18.28 3.62
CA VAL A 40 -3.45 17.80 5.00
C VAL A 40 -3.14 18.91 6.02
N THR A 41 -2.14 19.76 5.75
CA THR A 41 -1.73 20.84 6.68
C THR A 41 -2.48 22.17 6.49
N VAL A 42 -2.92 22.51 5.28
CA VAL A 42 -3.36 23.89 4.93
C VAL A 42 -4.87 24.07 5.02
N VAL A 43 -5.68 23.02 5.15
CA VAL A 43 -7.13 23.22 5.21
C VAL A 43 -7.79 22.59 6.43
N PRO A 44 -7.75 23.28 7.59
CA PRO A 44 -8.68 23.00 8.69
C PRO A 44 -10.16 23.21 8.31
N ASN A 45 -10.46 23.69 7.09
CA ASN A 45 -11.79 24.07 6.60
C ASN A 45 -12.15 23.55 5.18
N LEU A 46 -11.37 22.66 4.56
CA LEU A 46 -11.92 21.93 3.41
C LEU A 46 -13.03 21.08 3.99
N ARG A 47 -14.23 21.14 3.40
CA ARG A 47 -15.34 20.23 3.73
C ARG A 47 -15.03 18.79 3.26
N PHE A 48 -13.84 18.27 3.56
CA PHE A 48 -13.66 16.85 3.82
C PHE A 48 -14.40 16.60 5.12
N GLU A 49 -15.38 15.69 5.12
CA GLU A 49 -16.15 15.42 6.34
C GLU A 49 -15.17 15.14 7.51
N PRO A 50 -15.23 15.89 8.63
CA PRO A 50 -14.34 15.74 9.78
C PRO A 50 -14.35 14.32 10.39
N THR A 51 -15.29 13.48 9.97
CA THR A 51 -15.48 12.10 10.37
C THR A 51 -14.72 11.08 9.50
N ARG A 52 -14.17 11.46 8.33
CA ARG A 52 -13.67 10.49 7.32
C ARG A 52 -12.18 10.58 6.97
N SER A 53 -11.51 11.70 7.21
CA SER A 53 -10.13 11.88 6.74
C SER A 53 -9.11 11.48 7.81
N TYR A 54 -8.51 10.30 7.64
CA TYR A 54 -7.40 9.82 8.46
C TYR A 54 -6.09 10.19 7.79
N PRO A 55 -5.27 11.09 8.38
CA PRO A 55 -4.04 11.54 7.73
C PRO A 55 -3.14 10.40 7.25
N ALA A 56 -3.04 9.33 8.06
CA ALA A 56 -2.31 8.10 7.73
C ALA A 56 -2.77 7.44 6.41
N LEU A 57 -4.03 7.58 6.04
CA LEU A 57 -4.58 6.98 4.83
C LEU A 57 -4.62 7.98 3.66
N VAL A 58 -4.97 9.24 3.94
CA VAL A 58 -5.11 10.31 2.95
C VAL A 58 -3.80 10.58 2.19
N ILE A 59 -2.64 10.47 2.85
CA ILE A 59 -1.34 10.66 2.18
C ILE A 59 -1.06 9.62 1.08
N HIS A 60 -1.84 8.55 1.02
CA HIS A 60 -1.76 7.52 -0.01
C HIS A 60 -2.82 7.67 -1.10
N HIS A 61 -3.70 8.67 -1.01
CA HIS A 61 -4.75 8.88 -1.99
C HIS A 61 -4.16 9.34 -3.31
N VAL A 62 -4.54 8.63 -4.37
CA VAL A 62 -4.16 8.88 -5.75
C VAL A 62 -5.32 9.61 -6.42
N VAL A 63 -5.01 10.71 -7.09
CA VAL A 63 -5.96 11.53 -7.85
C VAL A 63 -5.46 11.71 -9.28
N PRO A 64 -6.31 12.12 -10.25
CA PRO A 64 -5.84 12.45 -11.59
C PRO A 64 -4.81 13.60 -11.57
N GLY A 65 -3.80 13.54 -12.44
CA GLY A 65 -2.68 14.49 -12.43
C GLY A 65 -1.68 14.30 -13.57
N GLN A 66 -0.45 14.75 -13.38
CA GLN A 66 0.63 14.71 -14.39
C GLN A 66 1.88 13.95 -13.94
N ARG A 67 1.79 13.25 -12.81
CA ARG A 67 2.85 12.43 -12.22
C ARG A 67 2.60 10.94 -12.49
N ILE A 68 3.56 10.14 -12.07
CA ILE A 68 3.44 8.70 -11.95
C ILE A 68 3.33 8.38 -10.47
N VAL A 69 2.44 7.45 -10.13
CA VAL A 69 2.35 6.90 -8.78
C VAL A 69 2.67 5.41 -8.80
N LEU A 70 3.60 5.01 -7.93
CA LEU A 70 3.92 3.63 -7.63
C LEU A 70 3.36 3.28 -6.26
N GLY A 71 2.79 2.08 -6.13
CA GLY A 71 2.28 1.61 -4.86
C GLY A 71 2.79 0.22 -4.53
N TYR A 72 3.12 0.02 -3.27
CA TYR A 72 3.27 -1.29 -2.62
C TYR A 72 2.29 -1.35 -1.45
N ARG A 73 1.52 -2.44 -1.38
CA ARG A 73 0.50 -2.68 -0.38
C ARG A 73 0.69 -4.07 0.16
N TRP A 74 1.03 -4.21 1.44
CA TRP A 74 1.14 -5.49 2.10
C TRP A 74 0.04 -5.63 3.13
N TYR A 75 -0.61 -6.78 3.14
CA TYR A 75 -1.65 -7.14 4.09
C TYR A 75 -1.34 -8.49 4.73
N SER A 76 -1.52 -8.57 6.05
CA SER A 76 -1.55 -9.80 6.81
C SER A 76 -2.95 -9.99 7.39
N PRO A 77 -3.62 -11.13 7.11
CA PRO A 77 -4.90 -11.47 7.74
C PRO A 77 -4.74 -11.94 9.19
N GLY A 78 -3.52 -11.93 9.73
CA GLY A 78 -3.26 -12.39 11.08
C GLY A 78 -3.37 -13.91 11.22
N SER A 79 -3.61 -14.36 12.44
CA SER A 79 -3.76 -15.76 12.81
C SER A 79 -5.21 -16.06 13.20
N LEU A 80 -5.72 -17.24 12.80
CA LEU A 80 -7.04 -17.71 13.23
C LEU A 80 -7.18 -17.86 14.76
N ALA A 81 -6.06 -17.89 15.49
CA ALA A 81 -6.02 -18.05 16.94
C ALA A 81 -5.77 -16.74 17.70
N ALA A 82 -5.59 -15.62 17.01
CA ALA A 82 -5.39 -14.31 17.60
C ALA A 82 -6.52 -13.37 17.14
N ILE A 83 -6.83 -12.39 17.99
CA ILE A 83 -7.81 -11.35 17.69
C ILE A 83 -7.01 -10.07 17.45
N ASP A 84 -7.39 -9.31 16.41
CA ASP A 84 -6.83 -8.02 16.05
C ASP A 84 -5.32 -8.03 15.71
N ASP A 85 -4.80 -9.13 15.17
CA ASP A 85 -3.42 -9.23 14.67
C ASP A 85 -3.30 -9.01 13.15
N GLU A 86 -4.37 -8.56 12.49
CA GLU A 86 -4.30 -8.14 11.09
C GLU A 86 -3.49 -6.86 10.95
N GLY A 87 -2.60 -6.86 9.96
CA GLY A 87 -1.66 -5.76 9.74
C GLY A 87 -1.66 -5.30 8.30
N PHE A 88 -1.27 -4.05 8.10
CA PHE A 88 -1.04 -3.50 6.77
C PHE A 88 0.21 -2.63 6.71
N GLU A 89 0.79 -2.53 5.53
CA GLU A 89 1.86 -1.61 5.18
C GLU A 89 1.57 -1.02 3.78
N LYS A 90 1.64 0.31 3.67
CA LYS A 90 1.49 1.06 2.43
C LYS A 90 2.74 1.89 2.18
N ILE A 91 3.33 1.71 1.00
CA ILE A 91 4.36 2.60 0.46
C ILE A 91 3.80 3.19 -0.82
N THR A 92 3.81 4.51 -0.95
CA THR A 92 3.36 5.18 -2.18
C THR A 92 4.37 6.20 -2.62
N ILE A 93 4.79 6.13 -3.88
CA ILE A 93 5.85 6.94 -4.42
C ILE A 93 5.31 7.75 -5.60
N GLU A 94 5.43 9.07 -5.52
CA GLU A 94 5.12 9.97 -6.62
C GLU A 94 6.42 10.40 -7.32
N LEU A 95 6.45 10.28 -8.65
CA LEU A 95 7.61 10.56 -9.47
C LEU A 95 7.25 11.37 -10.72
N SER A 96 8.24 12.05 -11.30
CA SER A 96 8.05 12.79 -12.57
C SER A 96 7.84 11.86 -13.77
N PRO A 97 6.96 12.23 -14.72
CA PRO A 97 6.62 11.39 -15.87
C PRO A 97 7.80 11.10 -16.80
N GLU A 98 8.79 12.00 -16.91
CA GLU A 98 9.95 11.82 -17.79
C GLU A 98 10.79 10.57 -17.48
N LEU A 99 10.66 10.01 -16.27
CA LEU A 99 11.40 8.82 -15.86
C LEU A 99 11.02 7.56 -16.64
N LEU A 100 9.80 7.48 -17.16
CA LEU A 100 9.36 6.36 -18.01
C LEU A 100 9.76 6.52 -19.47
N SER A 101 10.16 7.73 -19.88
CA SER A 101 10.46 8.05 -21.28
C SER A 101 11.88 7.67 -21.70
N SER A 102 12.79 7.51 -20.73
CA SER A 102 14.20 7.24 -21.00
C SER A 102 14.56 5.79 -20.69
N PRO A 103 15.26 5.07 -21.59
CA PRO A 103 15.69 3.70 -21.33
C PRO A 103 16.73 3.63 -20.19
N GLY A 104 16.84 2.45 -19.58
CA GLY A 104 17.82 2.12 -18.54
C GLY A 104 17.36 2.42 -17.11
N PRO A 105 18.17 2.02 -16.10
CA PRO A 105 17.86 2.28 -14.70
C PRO A 105 17.77 3.78 -14.38
N LYS A 106 16.86 4.15 -13.48
CA LYS A 106 16.64 5.53 -13.03
C LYS A 106 16.64 5.60 -11.52
N ALA A 107 17.61 6.32 -10.94
CA ALA A 107 17.63 6.63 -9.52
C ALA A 107 17.04 8.03 -9.26
N VAL A 108 16.12 8.09 -8.30
CA VAL A 108 15.42 9.31 -7.89
C VAL A 108 15.63 9.50 -6.39
N GLU A 109 16.15 10.67 -6.02
CA GLU A 109 16.45 11.01 -4.63
C GLU A 109 15.23 11.67 -3.96
N PHE A 110 14.97 11.31 -2.71
CA PHE A 110 13.96 11.91 -1.85
C PHE A 110 14.56 13.03 -0.98
N PRO A 111 13.80 14.10 -0.67
CA PRO A 111 12.50 14.47 -1.21
C PRO A 111 12.61 15.36 -2.47
N SER A 112 13.81 15.50 -3.05
CA SER A 112 14.10 16.53 -4.06
C SER A 112 13.46 16.28 -5.42
N ARG A 113 13.39 15.01 -5.86
CA ARG A 113 12.90 14.62 -7.18
C ARG A 113 11.75 13.61 -7.14
N GLY A 114 11.34 13.22 -5.94
CA GLY A 114 10.22 12.32 -5.70
C GLY A 114 9.67 12.48 -4.29
N HIS A 115 8.48 11.94 -4.09
CA HIS A 115 7.83 11.91 -2.78
C HIS A 115 7.51 10.46 -2.43
N LEU A 116 7.83 10.04 -1.21
CA LEU A 116 7.45 8.74 -0.68
C LEU A 116 6.62 8.96 0.58
N ALA A 117 5.39 8.45 0.56
CA ALA A 117 4.51 8.31 1.70
C ALA A 117 4.56 6.88 2.22
N TYR A 118 4.57 6.73 3.54
CA TYR A 118 4.63 5.46 4.24
C TYR A 118 3.56 5.41 5.33
N THR A 119 2.87 4.26 5.45
CA THR A 119 2.01 3.96 6.59
C THR A 119 2.08 2.49 6.94
N ARG A 120 2.11 2.18 8.24
CA ARG A 120 2.01 0.80 8.75
C ARG A 120 1.25 0.78 10.06
N GLY A 121 0.40 -0.23 10.25
CA GLY A 121 -0.34 -0.41 11.50
C GLY A 121 -1.22 -1.65 11.50
N GLY A 122 -2.03 -1.77 12.55
CA GLY A 122 -3.10 -2.77 12.63
C GLY A 122 -4.28 -2.37 11.75
N SER A 123 -4.81 -3.31 10.98
CA SER A 123 -5.90 -3.04 10.03
C SER A 123 -7.19 -2.65 10.74
N ALA A 124 -7.44 -3.20 11.93
CA ALA A 124 -8.57 -2.86 12.80
C ALA A 124 -8.47 -1.44 13.41
N TRP A 125 -7.24 -0.92 13.55
CA TRP A 125 -6.95 0.33 14.26
C TRP A 125 -6.18 1.34 13.39
N PRO A 126 -6.71 1.74 12.21
CA PRO A 126 -6.00 2.61 11.27
C PRO A 126 -5.66 3.99 11.84
N ARG A 127 -6.38 4.43 12.88
CA ARG A 127 -6.12 5.68 13.60
C ARG A 127 -4.80 5.69 14.36
N SER A 128 -4.34 4.52 14.77
CA SER A 128 -3.08 4.32 15.50
C SER A 128 -1.97 3.81 14.59
N ALA A 129 -2.18 3.87 13.27
CA ALA A 129 -1.14 3.52 12.31
C ALA A 129 -0.04 4.58 12.33
N CYS A 130 1.21 4.12 12.27
CA CYS A 130 2.35 4.99 12.07
C CYS A 130 2.43 5.41 10.62
N TYR A 131 2.58 6.70 10.37
CA TYR A 131 2.71 7.25 9.03
C TYR A 131 3.80 8.31 8.97
N GLY A 132 4.40 8.44 7.79
CA GLY A 132 5.55 9.30 7.59
C GLY A 132 5.87 9.51 6.12
N ILE A 133 6.91 10.30 5.90
CA ILE A 133 7.45 10.60 4.57
C ILE A 133 8.95 10.38 4.54
N ALA A 134 9.48 9.99 3.39
CA ALA A 134 10.93 9.90 3.22
C ALA A 134 11.58 11.28 3.36
N LYS A 135 12.61 11.38 4.21
CA LYS A 135 13.47 12.58 4.33
C LYS A 135 14.76 12.46 3.53
N SER A 136 15.20 11.25 3.25
CA SER A 136 16.45 10.95 2.55
C SER A 136 16.38 9.59 1.87
N GLY A 137 17.37 9.33 1.02
CA GLY A 137 17.49 8.09 0.27
C GLY A 137 16.87 8.18 -1.12
N SER A 138 16.66 7.04 -1.75
CA SER A 138 16.29 6.97 -3.15
C SER A 138 15.38 5.80 -3.51
N VAL A 139 14.78 5.92 -4.69
CA VAL A 139 14.14 4.83 -5.40
C VAL A 139 14.86 4.63 -6.73
N THR A 140 15.16 3.38 -7.06
CA THR A 140 15.68 2.97 -8.35
C THR A 140 14.62 2.20 -9.12
N LEU A 141 14.33 2.66 -10.33
CA LEU A 141 13.49 1.95 -11.30
C LEU A 141 14.39 1.25 -12.31
N SER A 142 14.13 -0.02 -12.58
CA SER A 142 14.80 -0.81 -13.62
C SER A 142 13.77 -1.61 -14.42
N HIS A 143 14.19 -2.20 -15.53
CA HIS A 143 13.32 -3.00 -16.41
C HIS A 143 12.00 -2.29 -16.78
N ILE A 144 12.06 -0.98 -17.05
CA ILE A 144 10.88 -0.16 -17.34
C ILE A 144 10.27 -0.59 -18.68
N THR A 145 9.00 -1.03 -18.64
CA THR A 145 8.21 -1.40 -19.81
C THR A 145 6.82 -0.76 -19.76
N LYS A 146 6.04 -0.90 -20.82
CA LYS A 146 4.62 -0.49 -20.82
C LYS A 146 3.75 -1.28 -19.83
N LYS A 147 4.23 -2.43 -19.34
CA LYS A 147 3.48 -3.31 -18.44
C LYS A 147 3.85 -3.08 -16.97
N GLY A 148 4.96 -2.41 -16.68
CA GLY A 148 5.50 -2.35 -15.33
C GLY A 148 6.98 -2.01 -15.27
N ALA A 149 7.53 -2.08 -14.06
CA ALA A 149 8.94 -1.85 -13.76
C ALA A 149 9.35 -2.64 -12.51
N ALA A 150 10.65 -2.87 -12.34
CA ALA A 150 11.22 -3.29 -11.06
C ALA A 150 11.58 -2.04 -10.24
N VAL A 151 11.34 -2.10 -8.93
CA VAL A 151 11.49 -0.99 -7.98
C VAL A 151 12.38 -1.45 -6.83
N ALA A 152 13.41 -0.68 -6.54
CA ALA A 152 14.25 -0.84 -5.34
C ALA A 152 14.25 0.46 -4.53
N ILE A 153 13.94 0.38 -3.24
CA ILE A 153 13.85 1.52 -2.33
C ILE A 153 14.92 1.38 -1.26
N GLN A 154 15.65 2.46 -1.02
CA GLN A 154 16.55 2.63 0.13
C GLN A 154 16.31 4.02 0.70
N ALA A 155 15.52 4.14 1.77
CA ALA A 155 15.09 5.45 2.28
C ALA A 155 14.88 5.46 3.79
N THR A 156 15.14 6.60 4.42
CA THR A 156 14.75 6.86 5.81
C THR A 156 13.45 7.64 5.83
N VAL A 157 12.43 7.05 6.46
CA VAL A 157 11.11 7.66 6.66
C VAL A 157 11.04 8.27 8.05
N GLU A 158 10.73 9.56 8.10
CA GLU A 158 10.43 10.23 9.36
C GLU A 158 8.91 10.26 9.61
N PRO A 159 8.47 9.93 10.83
CA PRO A 159 7.06 9.99 11.19
C PRO A 159 6.55 11.42 11.21
N ILE A 160 5.28 11.61 10.82
CA ILE A 160 4.59 12.89 10.95
C ILE A 160 3.92 12.93 12.33
N ARG A 161 4.41 13.81 13.22
CA ARG A 161 4.13 13.83 14.68
C ARG A 161 2.74 14.37 15.09
N GLU A 162 1.70 14.16 14.29
CA GLU A 162 0.35 14.64 14.64
C GLU A 162 -0.42 13.66 15.54
N SER A 163 -0.05 12.38 15.55
CA SER A 163 -0.66 11.39 16.43
C SER A 163 0.13 11.28 17.74
N GLY A 164 -0.57 11.18 18.87
CA GLY A 164 0.05 10.99 20.20
C GLY A 164 0.79 9.65 20.37
N ASP A 165 0.81 8.81 19.33
CA ASP A 165 1.51 7.54 19.30
C ASP A 165 3.00 7.75 18.98
N ARG A 166 3.87 7.06 19.71
CA ARG A 166 5.33 7.12 19.49
C ARG A 166 5.69 6.25 18.31
N CYS A 167 5.69 6.84 17.13
CA CYS A 167 6.28 6.24 15.93
C CYS A 167 7.76 6.57 15.86
N ASP A 168 8.58 5.55 15.62
CA ASP A 168 10.01 5.71 15.36
C ASP A 168 10.28 5.91 13.86
N PRO A 169 11.39 6.55 13.48
CA PRO A 169 11.86 6.55 12.10
C PRO A 169 12.02 5.13 11.55
N VAL A 170 11.74 4.94 10.27
CA VAL A 170 11.77 3.64 9.60
C VAL A 170 12.79 3.66 8.48
N GLU A 171 13.73 2.72 8.53
CA GLU A 171 14.62 2.40 7.40
C GLU A 171 13.90 1.46 6.43
N LEU A 172 13.59 1.96 5.23
CA LEU A 172 12.99 1.19 4.16
C LEU A 172 14.07 0.64 3.24
N ASN A 173 14.21 -0.69 3.24
CA ASN A 173 14.92 -1.45 2.23
C ASN A 173 13.94 -2.46 1.61
N ARG A 174 13.51 -2.21 0.37
CA ARG A 174 12.46 -2.97 -0.30
C ARG A 174 12.75 -3.11 -1.79
N GLU A 175 12.49 -4.31 -2.31
CA GLU A 175 12.50 -4.59 -3.74
C GLU A 175 11.18 -5.25 -4.14
N PHE A 176 10.57 -4.79 -5.23
CA PHE A 176 9.33 -5.35 -5.77
C PHE A 176 9.14 -4.98 -7.23
N GLU A 177 8.28 -5.71 -7.92
CA GLU A 177 7.82 -5.37 -9.27
C GLU A 177 6.47 -4.68 -9.20
N VAL A 178 6.26 -3.67 -10.05
CA VAL A 178 4.97 -3.00 -10.21
C VAL A 178 4.37 -3.32 -11.56
N GLN A 179 3.05 -3.46 -11.61
CA GLN A 179 2.30 -3.61 -12.85
C GLN A 179 1.53 -2.33 -13.17
N THR A 180 1.55 -1.94 -14.44
CA THR A 180 0.78 -0.79 -14.90
C THR A 180 -0.72 -1.08 -14.78
N THR A 181 -1.44 -0.20 -14.11
CA THR A 181 -2.90 -0.26 -13.99
C THR A 181 -3.51 1.09 -14.37
N ALA A 182 -4.76 1.05 -14.81
CA ALA A 182 -5.52 2.27 -15.09
C ALA A 182 -6.00 2.89 -13.77
N TYR A 183 -6.07 4.22 -13.72
CA TYR A 183 -6.59 4.93 -12.55
C TYR A 183 -7.98 4.46 -12.12
N GLY A 184 -8.89 4.22 -13.08
CA GLY A 184 -10.25 3.74 -12.81
C GLY A 184 -10.34 2.32 -12.22
N ASN A 185 -9.22 1.58 -12.19
CA ASN A 185 -9.15 0.25 -11.58
C ASN A 185 -8.62 0.28 -10.14
N LEU A 186 -8.25 1.45 -9.63
CA LEU A 186 -7.80 1.59 -8.25
C LEU A 186 -8.98 1.41 -7.29
N THR A 187 -8.78 0.58 -6.28
CA THR A 187 -9.71 0.41 -5.15
C THR A 187 -9.28 1.29 -3.98
N PRO A 188 -10.08 1.38 -2.90
CA PRO A 188 -9.64 2.08 -1.69
C PRO A 188 -8.33 1.55 -1.10
N TRP A 189 -8.16 0.22 -1.08
CA TRP A 189 -6.89 -0.42 -0.70
C TRP A 189 -5.70 0.09 -1.53
N LEU A 190 -5.88 0.22 -2.85
CA LEU A 190 -4.81 0.64 -3.75
C LEU A 190 -4.54 2.16 -3.65
N GLY A 191 -5.55 2.99 -3.40
CA GLY A 191 -5.33 4.41 -3.13
C GLY A 191 -6.44 5.35 -3.57
N ILE A 192 -7.67 4.87 -3.83
CA ILE A 192 -8.83 5.76 -3.90
C ILE A 192 -9.32 6.02 -2.46
N ALA A 193 -10.01 7.12 -2.21
CA ALA A 193 -10.67 7.33 -0.93
C ALA A 193 -11.73 6.24 -0.68
N GLY A 194 -11.70 5.61 0.48
CA GLY A 194 -12.75 4.70 0.93
C GLY A 194 -13.90 5.45 1.58
N ASP A 195 -15.08 4.82 1.63
CA ASP A 195 -16.18 5.32 2.45
C ASP A 195 -15.87 5.22 3.95
N TYR A 196 -14.99 4.30 4.32
CA TYR A 196 -14.57 3.99 5.68
C TYR A 196 -13.10 3.54 5.72
N PRO A 197 -12.38 3.71 6.84
CA PRO A 197 -10.94 3.40 6.93
C PRO A 197 -10.59 1.95 6.66
N SER A 198 -11.44 1.02 7.11
CA SER A 198 -11.21 -0.40 6.88
C SER A 198 -11.27 -0.79 5.39
N ALA A 199 -11.93 0.00 4.53
CA ALA A 199 -11.87 -0.20 3.08
C ALA A 199 -10.46 0.02 2.53
N GLU A 200 -9.68 0.84 3.24
CA GLU A 200 -8.32 1.21 2.87
C GLU A 200 -7.27 0.36 3.60
N THR A 201 -7.62 -0.40 4.64
CA THR A 201 -6.64 -1.20 5.41
C THR A 201 -6.85 -2.71 5.34
N TYR A 202 -7.98 -3.17 4.85
CA TYR A 202 -8.24 -4.59 4.59
C TYR A 202 -8.16 -4.91 3.10
N ARG A 203 -7.77 -6.14 2.78
CA ARG A 203 -7.61 -6.63 1.41
C ARG A 203 -8.50 -7.81 1.07
#